data_AF-A0A964FKF7-F1
#
_entry.id   AF-A0A964FKF7-F1
#
_cell.length_a   1.000
_cell.length_b   1.000
_cell.length_c   1.000
_cell.angle_alpha   90.00
_cell.angle_beta   90.00
_cell.angle_gamma   90.00
#
_symmetry.space_group_name_H-M   'P 1'
#
loop_
_entity.id
_entity.type
_entity.pdbx_description
1 polymer ?
#
loop_
_entity_poly.entity_id
_entity_poly.type
_entity_poly.pdbx_seq_one_letter_code
_entity_poly.pdbx_strand_id
1 'polypeptide(L)'
;MFIKYKLRSILRPVLIFLFVISFYQVLVSGGVLPASDGVSLIQNNIVKAQRYVYDDSDLKIVMVGSSLSANLHVTDIGKGVKSIALGGGSSQTGLEIVKKSNSNPPIILVEINDTISRTIDRDLVESLYNPVFYWMRQYLPILREEYRPVSIFIHSLKQRSKQNQKATKEALDSGEARNLTPELSQKAIQTTVDIQSQPLSKKDAEDIKKEAAVIRAQIAEINKNSGAKIILFDIPQESRVDAAIRRKQVRELTKKLFPSDRFEWLPPPPPREWRTNDGIHLIRSDARDFAKFLSHKLLG
;
A
#
# COMPACT_ATOMS: atom_id res chain seq x y z
N MET A 1 54.87 -16.49 -15.40
CA MET A 1 53.81 -16.56 -16.45
C MET A 1 52.42 -16.88 -15.88
N PHE A 2 52.30 -17.79 -14.89
CA PHE A 2 51.02 -18.17 -14.26
C PHE A 2 50.21 -17.03 -13.60
N ILE A 3 50.86 -16.04 -12.98
CA ILE A 3 50.18 -14.93 -12.29
C ILE A 3 49.45 -14.01 -13.28
N LYS A 4 50.06 -13.71 -14.44
CA LYS A 4 49.44 -12.87 -15.49
C LYS A 4 48.22 -13.55 -16.12
N TYR A 5 48.22 -14.88 -16.23
CA TYR A 5 47.10 -15.64 -16.80
C TYR A 5 45.92 -15.71 -15.81
N LYS A 6 46.20 -15.94 -14.52
CA LYS A 6 45.17 -15.90 -13.46
C LYS A 6 44.55 -14.50 -13.32
N LEU A 7 45.36 -13.44 -13.40
CA LEU A 7 44.85 -12.06 -13.30
C LEU A 7 43.94 -11.69 -14.47
N ARG A 8 44.26 -12.11 -15.70
CA ARG A 8 43.39 -11.91 -16.87
C ARG A 8 42.06 -12.66 -16.76
N SER A 9 42.07 -13.87 -16.20
CA SER A 9 40.86 -14.69 -16.01
C SER A 9 39.88 -14.08 -15.00
N ILE A 10 40.38 -13.34 -14.01
CA ILE A 10 39.55 -12.65 -13.00
C ILE A 10 39.13 -11.27 -13.51
N LEU A 11 40.05 -10.51 -14.12
CA LEU A 11 39.78 -9.14 -14.54
C LEU A 11 38.69 -9.06 -15.62
N ARG A 12 38.68 -10.02 -16.56
CA ARG A 12 37.71 -10.04 -17.66
C ARG A 12 36.25 -10.15 -17.17
N PRO A 13 35.84 -11.12 -16.34
CA PRO A 13 34.48 -11.19 -15.81
C PRO A 13 34.11 -10.00 -14.92
N VAL A 14 35.06 -9.44 -14.16
CA VAL A 14 34.82 -8.21 -13.38
C VAL A 14 34.50 -7.03 -14.29
N LEU A 15 35.29 -6.81 -15.35
CA LEU A 15 35.01 -5.75 -16.33
C LEU A 15 33.69 -5.95 -17.07
N ILE A 16 33.36 -7.20 -17.44
CA ILE A 16 32.06 -7.52 -18.05
C ILE A 16 30.92 -7.21 -17.07
N PHE A 17 31.04 -7.61 -15.81
CA PHE A 17 30.04 -7.34 -14.78
C PHE A 17 29.84 -5.84 -14.57
N LEU A 18 30.93 -5.07 -14.45
CA LEU A 18 30.87 -3.62 -14.32
C LEU A 18 30.24 -2.96 -15.54
N PHE A 19 30.58 -3.42 -16.75
CA PHE A 19 29.97 -2.95 -17.98
C PHE A 19 28.46 -3.22 -18.00
N VAL A 20 28.04 -4.45 -17.69
CA VAL A 20 26.62 -4.85 -17.69
C VAL A 20 25.83 -4.06 -16.65
N ILE A 21 26.35 -3.92 -15.42
CA ILE A 21 25.68 -3.12 -14.38
C ILE A 21 25.60 -1.65 -14.77
N SER A 22 26.67 -1.08 -15.28
CA SER A 22 26.69 0.34 -15.69
C SER A 22 25.73 0.59 -16.83
N PHE A 23 25.72 -0.30 -17.84
CA PHE A 23 24.79 -0.22 -18.95
C PHE A 23 23.34 -0.34 -18.47
N TYR A 24 23.03 -1.29 -17.58
CA TYR A 24 21.69 -1.44 -17.03
C TYR A 24 21.26 -0.22 -16.21
N GLN A 25 22.14 0.32 -15.37
CA GLN A 25 21.90 1.54 -14.60
C GLN A 25 21.59 2.73 -15.53
N VAL A 26 22.28 2.86 -16.66
CA VAL A 26 21.99 3.88 -17.68
C VAL A 26 20.62 3.67 -18.30
N LEU A 27 20.26 2.43 -18.65
CA LEU A 27 18.93 2.12 -19.20
C LEU A 27 17.80 2.42 -18.21
N VAL A 28 17.99 2.11 -16.92
CA VAL A 28 17.03 2.43 -15.87
C VAL A 28 16.92 3.94 -15.68
N SER A 29 18.06 4.64 -15.50
CA SER A 29 18.08 6.08 -15.21
C SER A 29 17.59 6.91 -16.40
N GLY A 30 17.82 6.43 -17.63
CA GLY A 30 17.31 7.04 -18.85
C GLY A 30 15.84 6.73 -19.15
N GLY A 31 15.14 5.98 -18.28
CA GLY A 31 13.72 5.64 -18.46
C GLY A 31 13.45 4.66 -19.62
N VAL A 32 14.48 3.97 -20.12
CA VAL A 32 14.33 2.98 -21.20
C VAL A 32 13.67 1.71 -20.69
N LEU A 33 13.99 1.31 -19.45
CA LEU A 33 13.39 0.16 -18.80
C LEU A 33 12.20 0.58 -17.93
N PRO A 34 11.03 -0.06 -18.08
CA PRO A 34 9.87 0.28 -17.26
C PRO A 34 10.06 -0.21 -15.83
N ALA A 35 9.58 0.58 -14.86
CA ALA A 35 9.49 0.14 -13.47
C ALA A 35 8.42 -0.95 -13.33
N SER A 36 8.72 -1.99 -12.55
CA SER A 36 7.78 -3.06 -12.24
C SER A 36 7.08 -2.80 -10.92
N ASP A 37 5.80 -3.14 -10.81
CA ASP A 37 5.07 -3.06 -9.54
C ASP A 37 5.44 -4.18 -8.56
N GLY A 38 6.26 -5.15 -8.98
CA GLY A 38 6.58 -6.38 -8.23
C GLY A 38 5.80 -7.59 -8.75
N VAL A 39 6.27 -8.80 -8.39
CA VAL A 39 5.66 -10.06 -8.83
C VAL A 39 4.80 -10.67 -7.73
N SER A 40 5.21 -10.53 -6.47
CA SER A 40 4.49 -11.00 -5.28
C SER A 40 3.90 -9.85 -4.47
N LEU A 41 2.95 -10.15 -3.58
CA LEU A 41 2.36 -9.17 -2.67
C LEU A 41 3.41 -8.44 -1.83
N ILE A 42 4.39 -9.18 -1.31
CA ILE A 42 5.49 -8.62 -0.51
C ILE A 42 6.33 -7.67 -1.35
N GLN A 43 6.69 -8.06 -2.57
CA GLN A 43 7.44 -7.19 -3.48
C GLN A 43 6.65 -5.93 -3.83
N ASN A 44 5.34 -6.04 -4.05
CA ASN A 44 4.50 -4.88 -4.32
C ASN A 44 4.49 -3.90 -3.15
N ASN A 45 4.45 -4.40 -1.91
CA ASN A 45 4.56 -3.57 -0.71
C ASN A 45 5.92 -2.87 -0.63
N ILE A 46 7.02 -3.60 -0.91
CA ILE A 46 8.38 -3.03 -0.94
C ILE A 46 8.47 -1.94 -2.01
N VAL A 47 8.05 -2.21 -3.25
CA VAL A 47 8.06 -1.25 -4.35
C VAL A 47 7.27 0.01 -3.99
N LYS A 48 6.06 -0.16 -3.47
CA LYS A 48 5.20 0.97 -3.05
C LYS A 48 5.86 1.81 -1.97
N ALA A 49 6.47 1.19 -0.97
CA ALA A 49 7.18 1.91 0.09
C ALA A 49 8.44 2.61 -0.45
N GLN A 50 9.21 1.96 -1.32
CA GLN A 50 10.41 2.54 -1.94
C GLN A 50 10.08 3.77 -2.79
N ARG A 51 9.02 3.72 -3.61
CA ARG A 51 8.54 4.88 -4.39
C ARG A 51 8.10 6.06 -3.54
N TYR A 52 7.69 5.82 -2.29
CA TYR A 52 7.38 6.90 -1.37
C TYR A 52 8.64 7.51 -0.75
N VAL A 53 9.62 6.68 -0.40
CA VAL A 53 10.86 7.11 0.27
C VAL A 53 11.86 7.76 -0.70
N TYR A 54 11.92 7.28 -1.95
CA TYR A 54 13.00 7.61 -2.89
C TYR A 54 12.56 8.40 -4.13
N ASP A 55 11.27 8.63 -4.34
CA ASP A 55 10.80 9.46 -5.45
C ASP A 55 10.47 10.87 -4.95
N ASP A 56 11.09 11.87 -5.55
CA ASP A 56 10.69 13.27 -5.38
C ASP A 56 9.34 13.48 -6.07
N SER A 57 8.34 13.88 -5.28
CA SER A 57 7.02 14.22 -5.80
C SER A 57 6.43 15.38 -5.02
N ASP A 58 5.76 16.29 -5.72
CA ASP A 58 4.87 17.29 -5.13
C ASP A 58 3.69 16.58 -4.44
N LEU A 59 3.91 16.24 -3.18
CA LEU A 59 3.07 15.36 -2.39
C LEU A 59 2.17 16.19 -1.49
N LYS A 60 0.87 16.14 -1.75
CA LYS A 60 -0.16 16.85 -0.99
C LYS A 60 -0.79 15.96 0.06
N ILE A 61 -1.02 14.69 -0.28
CA ILE A 61 -1.72 13.73 0.57
C ILE A 61 -1.01 12.38 0.51
N VAL A 62 -0.76 11.79 1.68
CA VAL A 62 -0.34 10.40 1.82
C VAL A 62 -1.42 9.58 2.47
N MET A 63 -1.76 8.46 1.87
CA MET A 63 -2.67 7.47 2.46
C MET A 63 -1.88 6.29 3.02
N VAL A 64 -2.08 6.00 4.30
CA VAL A 64 -1.51 4.85 5.01
C VAL A 64 -2.63 3.91 5.43
N GLY A 65 -2.42 2.60 5.28
CA GLY A 65 -3.47 1.61 5.55
C GLY A 65 -3.11 0.19 5.17
N SER A 66 -4.15 -0.65 5.08
CA SER A 66 -4.06 -2.08 4.82
C SER A 66 -4.36 -2.41 3.35
N SER A 67 -4.65 -3.68 3.06
CA SER A 67 -5.11 -4.13 1.74
C SER A 67 -6.39 -3.44 1.28
N LEU A 68 -7.21 -2.93 2.21
CA LEU A 68 -8.45 -2.22 1.88
C LEU A 68 -8.13 -0.92 1.16
N SER A 69 -7.30 -0.05 1.76
CA SER A 69 -6.87 1.19 1.10
C SER A 69 -5.89 0.95 -0.05
N ALA A 70 -5.14 -0.16 -0.01
CA ALA A 70 -4.23 -0.51 -1.11
C ALA A 70 -4.97 -0.80 -2.42
N ASN A 71 -6.25 -1.17 -2.35
CA ASN A 71 -7.12 -1.43 -3.49
C ASN A 71 -7.75 -0.16 -4.07
N LEU A 72 -7.59 1.01 -3.42
CA LEU A 72 -8.09 2.27 -3.93
C LEU A 72 -7.16 2.82 -5.01
N HIS A 73 -7.75 3.35 -6.08
CA HIS A 73 -7.00 4.06 -7.12
C HIS A 73 -6.79 5.51 -6.68
N VAL A 74 -5.63 5.81 -6.09
CA VAL A 74 -5.33 7.16 -5.58
C VAL A 74 -5.35 8.25 -6.64
N THR A 75 -5.15 7.91 -7.91
CA THR A 75 -5.30 8.83 -9.04
C THR A 75 -6.72 9.36 -9.20
N ASP A 76 -7.72 8.59 -8.74
CA ASP A 76 -9.13 8.99 -8.74
C ASP A 76 -9.44 9.94 -7.57
N ILE A 77 -8.54 10.05 -6.57
CA ILE A 77 -8.65 11.02 -5.45
C ILE A 77 -8.13 12.39 -5.90
N GLY A 78 -6.98 12.44 -6.56
CA GLY A 78 -6.44 13.70 -7.09
C GLY A 78 -4.96 13.66 -7.40
N LYS A 79 -4.45 14.75 -8.00
CA LYS A 79 -3.01 14.92 -8.24
C LYS A 79 -2.29 15.19 -6.92
N GLY A 80 -1.08 14.64 -6.77
CA GLY A 80 -0.28 14.76 -5.55
C GLY A 80 -0.75 13.86 -4.40
N VAL A 81 -1.59 12.86 -4.67
CA VAL A 81 -2.00 11.84 -3.70
C VAL A 81 -1.18 10.57 -3.93
N LYS A 82 -0.46 10.10 -2.91
CA LYS A 82 0.22 8.79 -2.92
C LYS A 82 -0.39 7.88 -1.86
N SER A 83 -0.45 6.58 -2.14
CA SER A 83 -0.81 5.56 -1.15
C SER A 83 0.39 4.68 -0.86
N ILE A 84 0.73 4.59 0.43
CA ILE A 84 1.61 3.58 1.00
C ILE A 84 0.81 2.57 1.83
N ALA A 85 -0.49 2.42 1.53
CA ALA A 85 -1.28 1.34 2.09
C ALA A 85 -0.79 -0.01 1.56
N LEU A 86 -0.51 -0.94 2.47
CA LEU A 86 0.20 -2.18 2.20
C LEU A 86 -0.76 -3.37 2.21
N GLY A 87 -0.68 -4.22 1.18
CA GLY A 87 -1.49 -5.43 1.09
C GLY A 87 -1.16 -6.38 2.24
N GLY A 88 -2.16 -6.73 3.05
CA GLY A 88 -1.99 -7.55 4.26
C GLY A 88 -1.32 -6.81 5.43
N GLY A 89 -0.95 -5.54 5.26
CA GLY A 89 -0.26 -4.74 6.28
C GLY A 89 -1.18 -4.01 7.24
N SER A 90 -0.60 -3.07 7.99
CA SER A 90 -1.24 -2.20 8.98
C SER A 90 -0.99 -0.72 8.64
N SER A 91 -1.86 0.18 9.12
CA SER A 91 -1.62 1.62 9.03
C SER A 91 -0.37 2.05 9.82
N GLN A 92 -0.02 1.33 10.88
CA GLN A 92 1.18 1.56 11.68
C GLN A 92 2.47 1.48 10.87
N THR A 93 2.60 0.51 9.96
CA THR A 93 3.78 0.40 9.09
C THR A 93 3.91 1.62 8.19
N GLY A 94 2.80 2.06 7.60
CA GLY A 94 2.79 3.28 6.78
C GLY A 94 3.14 4.52 7.59
N LEU A 95 2.59 4.68 8.80
CA LEU A 95 2.95 5.79 9.70
C LEU A 95 4.44 5.78 10.05
N GLU A 96 5.01 4.61 10.34
CA GLU A 96 6.45 4.51 10.65
C GLU A 96 7.32 4.89 9.44
N ILE A 97 6.89 4.50 8.23
CA ILE A 97 7.56 4.91 6.99
C ILE A 97 7.49 6.42 6.82
N VAL A 98 6.33 7.07 7.00
CA VAL A 98 6.20 8.54 6.89
C VAL A 98 7.07 9.24 7.92
N LYS A 99 7.04 8.77 9.17
CA LYS A 99 7.78 9.35 10.29
C LYS A 99 9.30 9.37 10.07
N LYS A 100 9.83 8.34 9.40
CA LYS A 100 11.25 8.20 9.08
C LYS A 100 11.63 8.81 7.72
N SER A 101 10.67 9.17 6.88
CA SER A 101 10.96 9.73 5.57
C SER A 101 11.26 11.21 5.67
N ASN A 102 12.01 11.74 4.71
CA ASN A 102 12.22 13.19 4.56
C ASN A 102 11.03 13.86 3.84
N SER A 103 10.04 13.08 3.41
CA SER A 103 8.82 13.56 2.78
C SER A 103 7.90 14.16 3.85
N ASN A 104 7.53 15.43 3.70
CA ASN A 104 6.66 16.16 4.64
C ASN A 104 5.28 16.42 4.00
N PRO A 105 4.42 15.40 3.86
CA PRO A 105 3.10 15.60 3.30
C PRO A 105 2.26 16.53 4.19
N PRO A 106 1.56 17.53 3.63
CA PRO A 106 0.66 18.38 4.40
C PRO A 106 -0.49 17.61 5.06
N ILE A 107 -0.99 16.55 4.42
CA ILE A 107 -2.11 15.73 4.89
C ILE A 107 -1.73 14.25 4.88
N ILE A 108 -2.06 13.54 5.96
CA ILE A 108 -1.92 12.09 6.06
C ILE A 108 -3.28 11.48 6.38
N LEU A 109 -3.78 10.65 5.48
CA LEU A 109 -4.97 9.84 5.67
C LEU A 109 -4.59 8.52 6.31
N VAL A 110 -5.17 8.21 7.47
CA VAL A 110 -4.86 7.01 8.24
C VAL A 110 -6.08 6.09 8.27
N GLU A 111 -5.95 4.91 7.65
CA GLU A 111 -6.96 3.86 7.73
C GLU A 111 -7.02 3.31 9.17
N ILE A 112 -8.20 3.37 9.76
CA ILE A 112 -8.50 2.90 11.10
C ILE A 112 -9.77 2.04 11.05
N ASN A 113 -9.60 0.72 11.13
CA ASN A 113 -10.66 -0.28 11.02
C ASN A 113 -10.28 -1.59 11.72
N ASP A 114 -10.85 -2.73 11.30
CA ASP A 114 -10.59 -4.03 11.93
C ASP A 114 -9.14 -4.52 11.81
N THR A 115 -8.32 -3.90 10.96
CA THR A 115 -6.89 -4.19 10.84
C THR A 115 -6.03 -3.49 11.88
N ILE A 116 -6.64 -2.71 12.79
CA ILE A 116 -5.93 -1.93 13.81
C ILE A 116 -5.09 -2.80 14.77
N SER A 117 -5.47 -4.07 14.97
CA SER A 117 -4.71 -5.00 15.82
C SER A 117 -3.44 -5.54 15.15
N ARG A 118 -3.19 -5.23 13.87
CA ARG A 118 -1.96 -5.64 13.19
C ARG A 118 -0.80 -4.74 13.60
N THR A 119 0.34 -5.38 13.84
CA THR A 119 1.58 -4.72 14.26
C THR A 119 2.33 -4.09 13.09
N ILE A 120 3.39 -3.35 13.42
CA ILE A 120 4.35 -2.81 12.44
C ILE A 120 5.15 -3.96 11.81
N ASP A 121 5.28 -3.92 10.49
CA ASP A 121 6.23 -4.75 9.74
C ASP A 121 7.64 -4.14 9.83
N ARG A 122 8.39 -4.59 10.84
CA ARG A 122 9.73 -4.05 11.13
C ARG A 122 10.73 -4.41 10.05
N ASP A 123 10.64 -5.61 9.48
CA ASP A 123 11.56 -6.07 8.44
C ASP A 123 11.44 -5.16 7.20
N LEU A 124 10.22 -4.80 6.81
CA LEU A 124 10.00 -3.84 5.74
C LEU A 124 10.62 -2.46 6.08
N VAL A 125 10.31 -1.91 7.25
CA VAL A 125 10.82 -0.58 7.66
C VAL A 125 12.35 -0.56 7.73
N GLU A 126 12.96 -1.54 8.37
CA GLU A 126 14.42 -1.65 8.50
C GLU A 126 15.09 -1.84 7.14
N SER A 127 14.47 -2.60 6.22
CA SER A 127 15.00 -2.77 4.87
C SER A 127 15.02 -1.47 4.06
N LEU A 128 14.08 -0.55 4.31
CA LEU A 128 13.99 0.76 3.62
C LEU A 128 15.05 1.74 4.13
N TYR A 129 15.29 1.73 5.44
CA TYR A 129 16.15 2.70 6.13
C TYR A 129 17.50 2.14 6.56
N ASN A 130 17.92 0.98 6.04
CA ASN A 130 19.27 0.47 6.23
C ASN A 130 20.29 1.53 5.76
N PRO A 131 21.25 2.00 6.58
CA PRO A 131 22.06 3.18 6.26
C PRO A 131 22.82 3.09 4.93
N VAL A 132 23.36 1.91 4.61
CA VAL A 132 24.11 1.68 3.37
C VAL A 132 23.16 1.65 2.19
N PHE A 133 22.14 0.80 2.23
CA PHE A 133 21.22 0.64 1.10
C PHE A 133 20.29 1.83 0.89
N TYR A 134 19.95 2.57 1.95
CA TYR A 134 19.18 3.81 1.85
C TYR A 134 19.92 4.80 0.97
N TRP A 135 21.17 5.11 1.29
CA TRP A 135 21.99 6.01 0.48
C TRP A 135 22.19 5.47 -0.94
N MET A 136 22.54 4.19 -1.08
CA MET A 136 22.77 3.61 -2.41
C MET A 136 21.51 3.66 -3.30
N ARG A 137 20.31 3.35 -2.78
CA ARG A 137 19.06 3.35 -3.57
C ARG A 137 18.58 4.75 -3.95
N GLN A 138 18.99 5.79 -3.22
CA GLN A 138 18.75 7.17 -3.61
C GLN A 138 19.45 7.49 -4.95
N TYR A 139 20.72 7.10 -5.09
CA TYR A 139 21.54 7.44 -6.26
C TYR A 139 21.61 6.35 -7.35
N LEU A 140 21.33 5.09 -7.00
CA LEU A 140 21.40 3.95 -7.89
C LEU A 140 20.03 3.26 -7.97
N PRO A 141 19.12 3.74 -8.84
CA PRO A 141 17.81 3.12 -9.04
C PRO A 141 17.85 1.62 -9.35
N ILE A 142 18.91 1.09 -9.98
CA ILE A 142 19.10 -0.36 -10.18
C ILE A 142 18.96 -1.19 -8.89
N LEU A 143 19.20 -0.61 -7.71
CA LEU A 143 19.10 -1.28 -6.41
C LEU A 143 17.70 -1.23 -5.79
N ARG A 144 16.74 -0.55 -6.43
CA ARG A 144 15.34 -0.53 -6.03
C ARG A 144 14.64 -1.79 -6.57
N GLU A 145 13.69 -2.31 -5.79
CA GLU A 145 12.97 -3.57 -6.06
C GLU A 145 12.21 -3.52 -7.40
N GLU A 146 11.72 -2.34 -7.77
CA GLU A 146 10.97 -2.11 -9.01
C GLU A 146 11.81 -2.32 -10.28
N TYR A 147 13.14 -2.22 -10.16
CA TYR A 147 14.08 -2.39 -11.27
C TYR A 147 14.80 -3.74 -11.24
N ARG A 148 14.32 -4.72 -10.47
CA ARG A 148 14.87 -6.08 -10.53
C ARG A 148 14.64 -6.69 -11.92
N PRO A 149 15.69 -7.22 -12.58
CA PRO A 149 15.58 -7.72 -13.96
C PRO A 149 14.43 -8.72 -14.18
N VAL A 150 14.24 -9.65 -13.24
CA VAL A 150 13.15 -10.64 -13.29
C VAL A 150 11.78 -9.98 -13.24
N SER A 151 11.61 -8.97 -12.39
CA SER A 151 10.35 -8.23 -12.24
C SER A 151 10.02 -7.42 -13.49
N ILE A 152 11.02 -6.80 -14.13
CA ILE A 152 10.85 -6.09 -15.40
C ILE A 152 10.49 -7.06 -16.52
N PHE A 153 11.21 -8.18 -16.64
CA PHE A 153 10.94 -9.18 -17.67
C PHE A 153 9.49 -9.72 -17.59
N ILE A 154 9.05 -10.09 -16.38
CA ILE A 154 7.67 -10.55 -16.16
C ILE A 154 6.67 -9.44 -16.46
N HIS A 155 6.96 -8.19 -16.09
CA HIS A 155 6.10 -7.04 -16.39
C HIS A 155 5.95 -6.84 -17.91
N SER A 156 7.04 -6.86 -18.67
CA SER A 156 7.02 -6.71 -20.13
C SER A 156 6.26 -7.84 -20.83
N LEU A 157 6.40 -9.09 -20.37
CA LEU A 157 5.60 -10.22 -20.89
C LEU A 157 4.10 -10.01 -20.66
N LYS A 158 3.71 -9.60 -19.44
CA LYS A 158 2.31 -9.29 -19.11
C LYS A 158 1.77 -8.15 -19.96
N GLN A 159 2.55 -7.09 -20.19
CA GLN A 159 2.12 -5.94 -20.98
C GLN A 159 1.89 -6.29 -22.44
N ARG A 160 2.77 -7.10 -23.05
CA ARG A 160 2.59 -7.60 -24.43
C ARG A 160 1.33 -8.47 -24.58
N SER A 161 1.08 -9.36 -23.62
CA SER A 161 -0.16 -10.16 -23.59
C SER A 161 -1.42 -9.27 -23.49
N LYS A 162 -1.41 -8.25 -22.61
CA LYS A 162 -2.50 -7.28 -22.47
C LYS A 162 -2.69 -6.37 -23.68
N GLN A 163 -1.66 -6.16 -24.49
CA GLN A 163 -1.73 -5.36 -25.72
C GLN A 163 -2.36 -6.15 -26.87
N ASN A 164 -2.14 -7.46 -26.92
CA ASN A 164 -2.80 -8.36 -27.88
C ASN A 164 -4.29 -8.59 -27.58
N GLN A 165 -4.74 -8.31 -26.35
CA GLN A 165 -6.14 -8.40 -25.93
C GLN A 165 -6.91 -7.07 -26.01
N LYS A 166 -6.39 -6.06 -26.73
CA LYS A 166 -7.03 -4.72 -26.82
C LYS A 166 -8.42 -4.70 -27.46
N ALA A 167 -8.85 -5.75 -28.17
CA ALA A 167 -10.20 -5.85 -28.74
C ALA A 167 -11.26 -6.40 -27.77
N THR A 168 -10.88 -6.93 -26.61
CA THR A 168 -11.81 -7.51 -25.61
C THR A 168 -11.90 -6.66 -24.35
N LYS A 169 -11.35 -5.45 -24.37
CA LYS A 169 -11.00 -4.70 -23.16
C LYS A 169 -12.08 -3.77 -22.63
N GLU A 170 -13.06 -3.40 -23.44
CA GLU A 170 -14.25 -2.67 -22.93
C GLU A 170 -15.18 -3.59 -22.11
N ALA A 171 -15.09 -4.92 -22.29
CA ALA A 171 -15.78 -5.91 -21.46
C ALA A 171 -14.95 -6.40 -20.25
N LEU A 172 -13.62 -6.21 -20.26
CA LEU A 172 -12.71 -6.66 -19.20
C LEU A 172 -12.26 -5.56 -18.23
N ASP A 173 -12.40 -4.27 -18.57
CA ASP A 173 -12.13 -3.16 -17.64
C ASP A 173 -13.21 -3.02 -16.54
N SER A 174 -14.26 -3.86 -16.59
CA SER A 174 -15.40 -3.88 -15.67
C SER A 174 -15.38 -4.97 -14.57
N GLY A 175 -14.36 -5.85 -14.43
CA GLY A 175 -14.48 -6.92 -13.40
C GLY A 175 -13.24 -7.67 -12.86
N GLU A 176 -12.13 -7.82 -13.57
CA GLU A 176 -11.32 -9.05 -13.36
C GLU A 176 -10.02 -8.95 -12.55
N ALA A 177 -10.02 -8.41 -11.32
CA ALA A 177 -8.88 -8.64 -10.40
C ALA A 177 -9.15 -9.73 -9.34
N ARG A 178 -10.42 -10.13 -9.18
CA ARG A 178 -10.87 -11.29 -8.38
C ARG A 178 -12.22 -11.78 -8.92
N ASN A 179 -12.26 -12.27 -10.16
CA ASN A 179 -13.46 -12.93 -10.69
C ASN A 179 -13.65 -14.29 -10.01
N LEU A 180 -14.03 -14.25 -8.74
CA LEU A 180 -14.79 -15.34 -8.17
C LEU A 180 -16.09 -15.40 -8.97
N THR A 181 -16.53 -16.60 -9.33
CA THR A 181 -17.90 -16.78 -9.83
C THR A 181 -18.87 -16.16 -8.81
N PRO A 182 -20.07 -15.70 -9.21
CA PRO A 182 -21.03 -15.15 -8.26
C PRO A 182 -21.24 -16.05 -7.04
N GLU A 183 -21.24 -17.37 -7.24
CA GLU A 183 -21.31 -18.38 -6.17
C GLU A 183 -20.09 -18.33 -5.22
N LEU A 184 -18.87 -18.32 -5.76
CA LEU A 184 -17.65 -18.23 -4.96
C LEU A 184 -17.54 -16.90 -4.22
N SER A 185 -17.99 -15.80 -4.83
CA SER A 185 -18.05 -14.48 -4.21
C SER A 185 -19.04 -14.49 -3.03
N GLN A 186 -20.25 -15.02 -3.23
CA GLN A 186 -21.22 -15.15 -2.13
C GLN A 186 -20.72 -16.05 -1.01
N LYS A 187 -20.04 -17.15 -1.33
CA LYS A 187 -19.41 -18.02 -0.32
C LYS A 187 -18.32 -17.30 0.45
N ALA A 188 -17.48 -16.51 -0.21
CA ALA A 188 -16.43 -15.71 0.42
C ALA A 188 -17.04 -14.64 1.33
N ILE A 189 -18.08 -13.93 0.87
CA ILE A 189 -18.81 -12.96 1.69
C ILE A 189 -19.42 -13.65 2.91
N GLN A 190 -20.10 -14.78 2.73
CA GLN A 190 -20.71 -15.50 3.86
C GLN A 190 -19.66 -15.95 4.88
N THR A 191 -18.51 -16.46 4.42
CA THR A 191 -17.39 -16.82 5.30
C THR A 191 -16.93 -15.62 6.14
N THR A 192 -16.82 -14.45 5.51
CA THR A 192 -16.46 -13.20 6.20
C THR A 192 -17.54 -12.78 7.20
N VAL A 193 -18.83 -12.87 6.83
CA VAL A 193 -19.94 -12.58 7.73
C VAL A 193 -19.91 -13.51 8.95
N ASP A 194 -19.68 -14.81 8.77
CA ASP A 194 -19.63 -15.78 9.85
C ASP A 194 -18.49 -15.49 10.83
N ILE A 195 -17.31 -15.13 10.31
CA ILE A 195 -16.15 -14.71 11.10
C ILE A 195 -16.46 -13.42 11.88
N GLN A 196 -17.04 -12.43 11.21
CA GLN A 196 -17.35 -11.12 11.81
C GLN A 196 -18.59 -11.13 12.71
N SER A 197 -19.38 -12.20 12.67
CA SER A 197 -20.52 -12.39 13.58
C SER A 197 -20.09 -12.92 14.95
N GLN A 198 -18.87 -13.44 15.08
CA GLN A 198 -18.33 -13.85 16.37
C GLN A 198 -18.03 -12.62 17.25
N PRO A 199 -18.42 -12.59 18.53
CA PRO A 199 -18.09 -11.48 19.42
C PRO A 199 -16.59 -11.18 19.47
N LEU A 200 -16.25 -9.89 19.65
CA LEU A 200 -14.89 -9.45 19.90
C LEU A 200 -14.39 -10.10 21.20
N SER A 201 -13.31 -10.87 21.10
CA SER A 201 -12.72 -11.53 22.27
C SER A 201 -12.02 -10.50 23.17
N LYS A 202 -11.90 -10.80 24.46
CA LYS A 202 -11.16 -9.94 25.40
C LYS A 202 -9.71 -9.72 24.96
N LYS A 203 -9.05 -10.78 24.50
CA LYS A 203 -7.67 -10.72 23.99
C LYS A 203 -7.57 -9.76 22.81
N ASP A 204 -8.44 -9.90 21.81
CA ASP A 204 -8.44 -9.00 20.65
C ASP A 204 -8.70 -7.55 21.05
N ALA A 205 -9.59 -7.30 22.01
CA ALA A 205 -9.84 -5.96 22.52
C ALA A 205 -8.60 -5.35 23.20
N GLU A 206 -7.83 -6.14 23.95
CA GLU A 206 -6.56 -5.68 24.54
C GLU A 206 -5.49 -5.43 23.47
N ASP A 207 -5.38 -6.30 22.46
CA ASP A 207 -4.48 -6.11 21.33
C ASP A 207 -4.83 -4.81 20.58
N ILE A 208 -6.11 -4.55 20.31
CA ILE A 208 -6.58 -3.30 19.71
C ILE A 208 -6.18 -2.08 20.55
N LYS A 209 -6.36 -2.13 21.89
CA LYS A 209 -5.99 -1.01 22.78
C LYS A 209 -4.50 -0.74 22.76
N LYS A 210 -3.68 -1.80 22.78
CA LYS A 210 -2.23 -1.73 22.74
C LYS A 210 -1.76 -1.10 21.43
N GLU A 211 -2.22 -1.63 20.30
CA GLU A 211 -1.82 -1.15 18.98
C GLU A 211 -2.36 0.28 18.70
N ALA A 212 -3.55 0.62 19.21
CA ALA A 212 -4.04 1.99 19.18
C ALA A 212 -3.14 2.98 19.94
N ALA A 213 -2.51 2.57 21.04
CA ALA A 213 -1.55 3.41 21.76
C ALA A 213 -0.31 3.70 20.90
N VAL A 214 0.18 2.72 20.15
CA VAL A 214 1.30 2.89 19.21
C VAL A 214 0.91 3.86 18.09
N ILE A 215 -0.25 3.68 17.47
CA ILE A 215 -0.76 4.60 16.43
C ILE A 215 -0.85 6.03 16.96
N ARG A 216 -1.40 6.24 18.17
CA ARG A 216 -1.48 7.58 18.77
C ARG A 216 -0.10 8.20 18.98
N ALA A 217 0.89 7.42 19.41
CA ALA A 217 2.25 7.90 19.58
C ALA A 217 2.88 8.30 18.23
N GLN A 218 2.69 7.48 17.18
CA GLN A 218 3.16 7.80 15.83
C GLN A 218 2.50 9.07 15.27
N ILE A 219 1.18 9.19 15.44
CA ILE A 219 0.42 10.40 15.05
C ILE A 219 0.97 11.63 15.77
N ALA A 220 1.17 11.55 17.09
CA ALA A 220 1.69 12.67 17.87
C ALA A 220 3.12 13.07 17.45
N GLU A 221 3.98 12.10 17.17
CA GLU A 221 5.36 12.33 16.71
C GLU A 221 5.39 13.01 15.33
N ILE A 222 4.59 12.51 14.38
CA ILE A 222 4.49 13.12 13.04
C ILE A 222 3.95 14.55 13.14
N ASN A 223 2.85 14.73 13.88
CA ASN A 223 2.22 16.04 14.01
C ASN A 223 3.17 17.07 14.67
N LYS A 224 3.97 16.62 15.65
CA LYS A 224 5.02 17.44 16.28
C LYS A 224 6.17 17.80 15.32
N ASN A 225 6.60 16.86 14.49
CA ASN A 225 7.81 17.02 13.66
C ASN A 225 7.54 17.78 12.35
N SER A 226 6.40 17.56 11.71
CA SER A 226 6.08 18.14 10.39
C SER A 226 4.89 19.08 10.39
N GLY A 227 4.07 19.10 11.45
CA GLY A 227 2.79 19.83 11.46
C GLY A 227 1.74 19.24 10.50
N ALA A 228 1.96 18.02 10.00
CA ALA A 228 1.05 17.38 9.06
C ALA A 228 -0.33 17.15 9.67
N LYS A 229 -1.36 17.52 8.92
CA LYS A 229 -2.75 17.29 9.28
C LYS A 229 -3.08 15.80 9.16
N ILE A 230 -3.43 15.15 10.27
CA ILE A 230 -3.78 13.74 10.30
C ILE A 230 -5.30 13.58 10.27
N ILE A 231 -5.81 12.83 9.29
CA ILE A 231 -7.24 12.56 9.13
C ILE A 231 -7.48 11.05 9.14
N LEU A 232 -8.29 10.58 10.09
CA LEU A 232 -8.64 9.17 10.24
C LEU A 232 -9.81 8.81 9.33
N PHE A 233 -9.78 7.61 8.75
CA PHE A 233 -10.89 7.14 7.92
C PHE A 233 -11.06 5.63 7.98
N ASP A 234 -12.23 5.19 7.53
CA ASP A 234 -12.60 3.79 7.40
C ASP A 234 -13.18 3.58 6.00
N ILE A 235 -13.01 2.36 5.47
CA ILE A 235 -13.48 2.00 4.13
C ILE A 235 -14.81 1.26 4.28
N PRO A 236 -15.84 1.65 3.51
CA PRO A 236 -17.11 0.95 3.55
C PRO A 236 -16.94 -0.50 3.09
N GLN A 237 -17.71 -1.38 3.72
CA GLN A 237 -17.71 -2.81 3.45
C GLN A 237 -19.12 -3.25 3.02
N GLU A 238 -19.26 -4.53 2.70
CA GLU A 238 -20.58 -5.10 2.44
C GLU A 238 -21.48 -4.98 3.68
N SER A 239 -22.78 -4.74 3.47
CA SER A 239 -23.72 -4.36 4.54
C SER A 239 -23.94 -5.42 5.61
N ARG A 240 -23.94 -6.71 5.28
CA ARG A 240 -24.02 -7.82 6.25
C ARG A 240 -22.75 -7.88 7.09
N VAL A 241 -21.59 -7.64 6.50
CA VAL A 241 -20.32 -7.54 7.24
C VAL A 241 -20.34 -6.32 8.16
N ASP A 242 -20.80 -5.17 7.67
CA ASP A 242 -20.90 -3.94 8.47
C ASP A 242 -21.87 -4.06 9.64
N ALA A 243 -22.94 -4.84 9.46
CA ALA A 243 -23.94 -5.12 10.48
C ALA A 243 -23.50 -6.17 11.53
N ALA A 244 -22.41 -6.89 11.27
CA ALA A 244 -21.96 -8.00 12.11
C ALA A 244 -21.49 -7.55 13.51
N ILE A 245 -21.60 -8.45 14.49
CA ILE A 245 -21.38 -8.14 15.92
C ILE A 245 -19.96 -7.65 16.17
N ARG A 246 -18.96 -8.38 15.69
CA ARG A 246 -17.54 -8.02 15.86
C ARG A 246 -17.27 -6.65 15.30
N ARG A 247 -17.77 -6.39 14.09
CA ARG A 247 -17.53 -5.17 13.34
C ARG A 247 -18.03 -3.93 14.10
N LYS A 248 -19.24 -4.02 14.65
CA LYS A 248 -19.81 -2.98 15.51
C LYS A 248 -18.97 -2.76 16.77
N GLN A 249 -18.59 -3.84 17.46
CA GLN A 249 -17.79 -3.76 18.67
C GLN A 249 -16.40 -3.16 18.43
N VAL A 250 -15.73 -3.54 17.33
CA VAL A 250 -14.43 -2.96 16.94
C VAL A 250 -14.58 -1.49 16.58
N ARG A 251 -15.60 -1.11 15.80
CA ARG A 251 -15.87 0.29 15.45
C ARG A 251 -16.14 1.14 16.69
N GLU A 252 -16.96 0.67 17.63
CA GLU A 252 -17.23 1.34 18.89
C GLU A 252 -15.96 1.50 19.75
N LEU A 253 -15.18 0.43 19.91
CA LEU A 253 -13.91 0.48 20.65
C LEU A 253 -12.94 1.48 20.01
N THR A 254 -12.86 1.47 18.69
CA THR A 254 -11.97 2.35 17.92
C THR A 254 -12.39 3.82 18.05
N LYS A 255 -13.69 4.14 17.99
CA LYS A 255 -14.19 5.50 18.25
C LYS A 255 -13.92 5.97 19.68
N LYS A 256 -13.92 5.06 20.68
CA LYS A 256 -13.50 5.40 22.05
C LYS A 256 -11.99 5.67 22.15
N LEU A 257 -11.17 4.91 21.40
CA LEU A 257 -9.72 5.04 21.40
C LEU A 257 -9.21 6.27 20.62
N PHE A 258 -9.99 6.71 19.63
CA PHE A 258 -9.75 7.87 18.78
C PHE A 258 -11.00 8.75 18.71
N PRO A 259 -11.35 9.45 19.81
CA PRO A 259 -12.58 10.24 19.85
C PRO A 259 -12.47 11.49 18.97
N SER A 260 -13.60 11.91 18.39
CA SER A 260 -13.67 12.98 17.38
C SER A 260 -13.37 14.40 17.90
N ASP A 261 -13.33 14.58 19.22
CA ASP A 261 -12.90 15.82 19.89
C ASP A 261 -11.38 15.99 19.86
N ARG A 262 -10.62 14.90 19.67
CA ARG A 262 -9.15 14.90 19.65
C ARG A 262 -8.55 14.45 18.33
N PHE A 263 -9.29 13.68 17.54
CA PHE A 263 -8.85 13.16 16.25
C PHE A 263 -9.83 13.58 15.17
N GLU A 264 -9.30 14.15 14.09
CA GLU A 264 -10.12 14.45 12.92
C GLU A 264 -10.46 13.16 12.18
N TRP A 265 -11.75 12.96 11.91
CA TRP A 265 -12.25 11.84 11.15
C TRP A 265 -12.89 12.34 9.86
N LEU A 266 -12.67 11.62 8.77
CA LEU A 266 -13.50 11.78 7.60
C LEU A 266 -14.96 11.47 7.94
N PRO A 267 -15.93 12.25 7.41
CA PRO A 267 -17.34 11.95 7.57
C PRO A 267 -17.65 10.58 6.94
N PRO A 268 -18.73 9.90 7.38
CA PRO A 268 -19.15 8.67 6.74
C PRO A 268 -19.49 8.93 5.26
N PRO A 269 -19.18 7.98 4.36
CA PRO A 269 -19.60 8.08 2.97
C PRO A 269 -21.14 8.00 2.86
N PRO A 270 -21.74 8.42 1.73
CA PRO A 270 -23.18 8.35 1.52
C PRO A 270 -23.73 6.93 1.77
N PRO A 271 -24.88 6.79 2.44
CA PRO A 271 -25.47 5.48 2.71
C PRO A 271 -25.92 4.85 1.39
N ARG A 272 -25.27 3.76 1.02
CA ARG A 272 -25.62 2.92 -0.13
C ARG A 272 -25.09 1.51 0.07
N GLU A 273 -25.51 0.60 -0.80
CA GLU A 273 -24.91 -0.73 -0.87
C GLU A 273 -23.50 -0.63 -1.49
N TRP A 274 -22.49 -0.99 -0.72
CA TRP A 274 -21.09 -1.05 -1.17
C TRP A 274 -20.74 -2.49 -1.52
N ARG A 275 -20.40 -2.71 -2.79
CA ARG A 275 -20.17 -4.07 -3.30
C ARG A 275 -18.73 -4.50 -3.09
N THR A 276 -18.57 -5.75 -2.69
CA THR A 276 -17.26 -6.39 -2.47
C THR A 276 -17.25 -7.78 -3.11
N ASN A 277 -16.05 -8.33 -3.31
CA ASN A 277 -15.89 -9.71 -3.80
C ASN A 277 -15.76 -10.75 -2.68
N ASP A 278 -15.50 -10.31 -1.45
CA ASP A 278 -15.18 -11.18 -0.31
C ASP A 278 -15.72 -10.66 1.03
N GLY A 279 -16.60 -9.66 0.99
CA GLY A 279 -17.18 -9.01 2.16
C GLY A 279 -16.46 -7.73 2.57
N ILE A 280 -15.17 -7.57 2.25
CA ILE A 280 -14.37 -6.42 2.72
C ILE A 280 -13.69 -5.61 1.61
N HIS A 281 -13.21 -6.24 0.53
CA HIS A 281 -12.52 -5.53 -0.54
C HIS A 281 -13.53 -5.02 -1.57
N LEU A 282 -13.68 -3.70 -1.65
CA LEU A 282 -14.54 -3.04 -2.63
C LEU A 282 -14.21 -3.53 -4.05
N ILE A 283 -15.25 -3.76 -4.84
CA ILE A 283 -15.07 -3.96 -6.28
C ILE A 283 -14.58 -2.65 -6.92
N ARG A 284 -13.96 -2.73 -8.10
CA ARG A 284 -13.28 -1.59 -8.73
C ARG A 284 -14.18 -0.36 -8.92
N SER A 285 -15.44 -0.54 -9.32
CA SER A 285 -16.40 0.58 -9.48
C SER A 285 -16.64 1.30 -8.16
N ASP A 286 -16.81 0.53 -7.09
CA ASP A 286 -17.17 1.06 -5.77
C ASP A 286 -15.92 1.64 -5.07
N ALA A 287 -14.74 1.05 -5.28
CA ALA A 287 -13.46 1.63 -4.89
C ALA A 287 -13.21 3.00 -5.56
N ARG A 288 -13.57 3.13 -6.85
CA ARG A 288 -13.50 4.41 -7.58
C ARG A 288 -14.48 5.43 -7.02
N ASP A 289 -15.72 5.04 -6.73
CA ASP A 289 -16.70 5.96 -6.14
C ASP A 289 -16.28 6.42 -4.75
N PHE A 290 -15.70 5.52 -3.95
CA PHE A 290 -15.13 5.89 -2.65
C PHE A 290 -13.94 6.84 -2.81
N ALA A 291 -13.04 6.61 -3.78
CA ALA A 291 -11.95 7.52 -4.09
C ALA A 291 -12.45 8.93 -4.51
N LYS A 292 -13.53 9.02 -5.29
CA LYS A 292 -14.18 10.30 -5.62
C LYS A 292 -14.78 10.98 -4.39
N PHE A 293 -15.37 10.21 -3.48
CA PHE A 293 -15.85 10.74 -2.20
C PHE A 293 -14.68 11.35 -1.40
N LEU A 294 -13.54 10.66 -1.30
CA LEU A 294 -12.33 11.20 -0.67
C LEU A 294 -11.85 12.48 -1.36
N SER A 295 -11.84 12.50 -2.70
CA SER A 295 -11.49 13.68 -3.49
C SER A 295 -12.31 14.90 -3.08
N HIS A 296 -13.63 14.77 -3.10
CA HIS A 296 -14.55 15.86 -2.77
C HIS A 296 -14.43 16.33 -1.33
N LYS A 297 -14.09 15.45 -0.38
CA LYS A 297 -13.93 15.81 1.03
C LYS A 297 -12.58 16.44 1.38
N LEU A 298 -11.55 16.19 0.57
CA LEU A 298 -10.19 16.61 0.88
C LEU A 298 -9.68 17.75 -0.01
N LEU A 299 -10.20 17.83 -1.25
CA LEU A 299 -9.75 18.76 -2.28
C LEU A 299 -10.88 19.66 -2.81
N GLY A 300 -12.13 19.40 -2.40
CA GLY A 300 -13.31 20.19 -2.74
C GLY A 300 -13.58 21.33 -1.77
#